data_AF-G5ADK9-F1
#
_entry.id   AF-G5ADK9-F1
#
_cell.length_a   1.000
_cell.length_b   1.000
_cell.length_c   1.000
_cell.angle_alpha   90.00
_cell.angle_beta   90.00
_cell.angle_gamma   90.00
#
_symmetry.space_group_name_H-M   'P 1'
#
loop_
_entity.id
_entity.type
_entity.pdbx_description
1 polymer ?
#
loop_
_entity_poly.entity_id
_entity_poly.type
_entity_poly.pdbx_seq_one_letter_code
_entity_poly.pdbx_strand_id
1 'polypeptide(L)'
;MSSETDCRSTPSSSTFLDASAPVHPACVTTLPPSSTASTAAANAQPVHEFTGTTIFAPPPAPTYRYAISLKHDRLRIWLEDCDSKKQWSTSELGIEAYVDPTNAIPDATASDYLECFREVMNSAGEGVGKIASTFSRVKGDTFRLEIAVAIQVLRKSRVMSYAFVLEPISVERIDVLESRMRDMQGEMDKLRLEGDTKSATLQTEIRNEQETVVFAQSVGTSRVGDIIRWNSSSPTSVFGDDGSIRMPLPGLYQILTVVNHQANRPAEAIQLMKGSACIQVACSGYAQGNLCSTSLMCVTRIDKNDQLTVKCPTEVVSSSAITLIRLGR
;
A
#
# COMPACT_ATOMS: atom_id res chain seq x y z
N MET A 1 -3.30 64.28 3.67
CA MET A 1 -3.83 65.11 4.77
C MET A 1 -5.16 64.50 5.16
N SER A 2 -5.28 63.69 6.21
CA SER A 2 -4.33 63.27 7.26
C SER A 2 -4.68 61.80 7.61
N SER A 3 -3.77 60.89 7.99
CA SER A 3 -3.13 60.73 9.32
C SER A 3 -4.11 60.92 10.50
N GLU A 4 -4.12 60.10 11.55
CA GLU A 4 -3.03 59.28 12.13
C GLU A 4 -3.48 57.89 12.64
N THR A 5 -2.49 57.06 12.99
CA THR A 5 -2.60 55.91 13.90
C THR A 5 -2.69 56.36 15.36
N ASP A 6 -3.21 55.55 16.30
CA ASP A 6 -2.36 54.81 17.27
C ASP A 6 -3.15 53.84 18.19
N CYS A 7 -2.47 53.29 19.20
CA CYS A 7 -2.77 52.07 19.93
C CYS A 7 -3.46 52.25 21.31
N ARG A 8 -4.25 51.24 21.68
CA ARG A 8 -4.19 50.47 22.96
C ARG A 8 -4.14 51.23 24.30
N SER A 9 -5.16 51.05 25.14
CA SER A 9 -5.00 50.74 26.59
C SER A 9 -6.31 50.26 27.26
N THR A 10 -6.17 49.56 28.40
CA THR A 10 -7.25 49.08 29.27
C THR A 10 -7.54 50.05 30.42
N PRO A 11 -8.65 49.82 31.15
CA PRO A 11 -8.59 49.83 32.62
C PRO A 11 -9.08 48.50 33.22
N SER A 12 -8.89 48.31 34.54
CA SER A 12 -9.07 47.03 35.24
C SER A 12 -9.82 47.16 36.57
N SER A 13 -10.49 46.07 36.99
CA SER A 13 -11.02 45.82 38.35
C SER A 13 -12.21 46.71 38.79
N SER A 14 -13.05 46.39 39.78
CA SER A 14 -13.10 45.30 40.80
C SER A 14 -14.60 45.05 41.19
N THR A 15 -15.08 44.10 42.03
CA THR A 15 -14.57 42.99 42.88
C THR A 15 -15.76 42.11 43.34
N PHE A 16 -15.50 40.88 43.86
CA PHE A 16 -16.39 40.07 44.74
C PHE A 16 -17.72 39.53 44.14
N LEU A 17 -18.32 38.38 44.49
CA LEU A 17 -18.12 37.21 45.41
C LEU A 17 -19.05 36.07 44.87
N ASP A 18 -18.95 34.75 45.11
CA ASP A 18 -18.00 33.87 45.84
C ASP A 18 -18.18 32.37 45.41
N ALA A 19 -17.38 31.48 46.00
CA ALA A 19 -17.66 30.07 46.37
C ALA A 19 -17.88 28.94 45.32
N SER A 20 -16.96 27.96 45.38
CA SER A 20 -17.15 26.50 45.17
C SER A 20 -17.40 25.91 43.77
N ALA A 21 -16.70 24.80 43.53
CA ALA A 21 -16.85 23.84 42.42
C ALA A 21 -16.72 22.41 43.01
N PRO A 22 -16.69 21.30 42.23
CA PRO A 22 -17.18 21.05 40.87
C PRO A 22 -18.19 19.88 40.80
N VAL A 23 -18.94 19.73 39.70
CA VAL A 23 -19.76 18.52 39.43
C VAL A 23 -19.66 18.10 37.97
N HIS A 24 -19.38 16.81 37.72
CA HIS A 24 -19.42 16.19 36.39
C HIS A 24 -20.87 15.84 35.97
N PRO A 25 -21.28 16.08 34.72
CA PRO A 25 -22.44 15.40 34.13
C PRO A 25 -22.10 13.93 33.86
N ALA A 26 -22.96 13.00 34.28
CA ALA A 26 -22.78 11.57 34.03
C ALA A 26 -23.25 11.16 32.62
N CYS A 27 -22.69 10.07 32.10
CA CYS A 27 -23.17 9.43 30.87
C CYS A 27 -24.55 8.79 31.10
N VAL A 28 -25.50 9.02 30.20
CA VAL A 28 -26.82 8.39 30.20
C VAL A 28 -27.04 7.67 28.86
N THR A 29 -26.83 6.36 28.85
CA THR A 29 -27.09 5.50 27.69
C THR A 29 -28.58 5.17 27.59
N THR A 30 -29.31 5.86 26.72
CA THR A 30 -30.71 5.52 26.40
C THR A 30 -30.79 4.45 25.32
N LEU A 31 -31.13 3.21 25.73
CA LEU A 31 -31.50 2.13 24.82
C LEU A 31 -32.92 2.37 24.25
N PRO A 32 -33.18 2.10 22.95
CA PRO A 32 -34.54 2.07 22.42
C PRO A 32 -35.29 0.80 22.90
N PRO A 33 -36.58 0.89 23.25
CA PRO A 33 -37.36 -0.27 23.69
C PRO A 33 -37.81 -1.14 22.52
N SER A 34 -37.78 -2.46 22.70
CA SER A 34 -38.17 -3.44 21.69
C SER A 34 -39.69 -3.64 21.59
N SER A 35 -40.18 -3.67 20.34
CA SER A 35 -41.30 -4.47 19.83
C SER A 35 -42.43 -4.90 20.79
N THR A 36 -43.55 -4.20 20.74
CA THR A 36 -44.88 -4.80 21.00
C THR A 36 -45.58 -5.05 19.66
N ALA A 37 -45.98 -6.30 19.39
CA ALA A 37 -46.63 -6.65 18.13
C ALA A 37 -48.07 -6.11 18.04
N SER A 38 -48.46 -5.62 16.87
CA SER A 38 -49.85 -5.38 16.50
C SER A 38 -50.10 -5.92 15.09
N THR A 39 -51.10 -6.80 14.95
CA THR A 39 -51.17 -7.73 13.81
C THR A 39 -51.91 -7.11 12.62
N ALA A 40 -51.17 -6.51 11.70
CA ALA A 40 -51.65 -6.15 10.37
C ALA A 40 -50.82 -6.90 9.31
N ALA A 41 -51.32 -8.07 8.86
CA ALA A 41 -50.66 -8.90 7.86
C ALA A 41 -50.87 -8.32 6.45
N ALA A 42 -50.13 -7.26 6.12
CA ALA A 42 -49.94 -6.85 4.74
C ALA A 42 -48.95 -7.80 4.04
N ASN A 43 -49.27 -8.26 2.82
CA ASN A 43 -48.39 -9.13 2.05
C ASN A 43 -47.08 -8.41 1.69
N ALA A 44 -46.00 -8.72 2.41
CA ALA A 44 -44.66 -8.36 1.99
C ALA A 44 -44.23 -9.26 0.82
N GLN A 45 -44.62 -8.91 -0.42
CA GLN A 45 -44.00 -9.50 -1.60
C GLN A 45 -42.50 -9.18 -1.59
N PRO A 46 -41.63 -10.10 -2.05
CA PRO A 46 -40.20 -9.88 -2.06
C PRO A 46 -39.86 -8.72 -3.01
N VAL A 47 -39.17 -7.71 -2.48
CA VAL A 47 -38.56 -6.66 -3.28
C VAL A 47 -37.20 -7.17 -3.74
N HIS A 48 -37.07 -7.44 -5.03
CA HIS A 48 -35.77 -7.70 -5.63
C HIS A 48 -35.19 -6.37 -6.11
N GLU A 49 -34.01 -5.99 -5.63
CA GLU A 49 -33.36 -4.73 -5.99
C GLU A 49 -31.84 -4.94 -6.04
N PHE A 50 -31.24 -4.62 -7.20
CA PHE A 50 -29.82 -4.75 -7.44
C PHE A 50 -29.25 -3.42 -7.93
N THR A 51 -28.08 -3.07 -7.43
CA THR A 51 -27.31 -1.90 -7.83
C THR A 51 -25.95 -2.29 -8.37
N GLY A 52 -25.36 -1.43 -9.21
CA GLY A 52 -24.05 -1.67 -9.78
C GLY A 52 -23.54 -0.51 -10.63
N THR A 53 -22.49 -0.76 -11.40
CA THR A 53 -21.87 0.18 -12.34
C THR A 53 -21.73 -0.45 -13.72
N THR A 54 -21.88 0.33 -14.78
CA THR A 54 -21.86 -0.15 -16.17
C THR A 54 -21.28 0.89 -17.14
N ILE A 55 -20.88 0.46 -18.33
CA ILE A 55 -20.43 1.32 -19.45
C ILE A 55 -21.11 0.92 -20.76
N PHE A 56 -21.60 1.90 -21.52
CA PHE A 56 -22.30 1.66 -22.80
C PHE A 56 -21.43 1.89 -24.04
N ALA A 57 -20.16 2.25 -23.86
CA ALA A 57 -19.14 2.37 -24.90
C ALA A 57 -17.76 1.97 -24.35
N PRO A 58 -16.79 1.54 -25.17
CA PRO A 58 -15.43 1.25 -24.72
C PRO A 58 -14.73 2.50 -24.16
N PRO A 59 -13.80 2.36 -23.19
CA PRO A 59 -13.05 3.51 -22.66
C PRO A 59 -12.26 4.28 -23.75
N PRO A 60 -12.18 5.62 -23.68
CA PRO A 60 -12.79 6.49 -22.67
C PRO A 60 -14.27 6.75 -22.95
N ALA A 61 -15.13 6.35 -22.01
CA ALA A 61 -16.57 6.52 -22.04
C ALA A 61 -17.09 6.83 -20.62
N PRO A 62 -18.26 7.49 -20.47
CA PRO A 62 -18.84 7.74 -19.16
C PRO A 62 -19.21 6.44 -18.45
N THR A 63 -18.87 6.36 -17.16
CA THR A 63 -19.38 5.30 -16.26
C THR A 63 -20.76 5.69 -15.76
N TYR A 64 -21.66 4.71 -15.66
CA TYR A 64 -22.99 4.90 -15.11
C TYR A 64 -23.18 4.07 -13.85
N ARG A 65 -23.79 4.65 -12.81
CA ARG A 65 -24.41 3.87 -11.72
C ARG A 65 -25.77 3.40 -12.19
N TYR A 66 -26.18 2.19 -11.81
CA TYR A 66 -27.49 1.67 -12.15
C TYR A 66 -28.19 1.03 -10.95
N ALA A 67 -29.52 0.98 -11.03
CA ALA A 67 -30.36 0.16 -10.17
C ALA A 67 -31.45 -0.52 -11.01
N ILE A 68 -31.68 -1.81 -10.78
CA ILE A 68 -32.80 -2.57 -11.36
C ILE A 68 -33.59 -3.15 -10.20
N SER A 69 -34.90 -2.94 -10.19
CA SER A 69 -35.79 -3.41 -9.13
C SER A 69 -37.07 -4.02 -9.67
N LEU A 70 -37.62 -5.01 -8.96
CA LEU A 70 -38.93 -5.62 -9.19
C LEU A 70 -39.78 -5.47 -7.93
N LYS A 71 -40.92 -4.81 -8.05
CA LYS A 71 -41.86 -4.52 -6.95
C LYS A 71 -43.28 -4.82 -7.44
N HIS A 72 -43.97 -5.78 -6.81
CA HIS A 72 -45.28 -6.28 -7.25
C HIS A 72 -45.28 -6.72 -8.74
N ASP A 73 -44.23 -7.44 -9.16
CA ASP A 73 -43.96 -7.83 -10.55
C ASP A 73 -43.82 -6.68 -11.57
N ARG A 74 -43.73 -5.42 -11.09
CA ARG A 74 -43.37 -4.26 -11.91
C ARG A 74 -41.86 -4.03 -11.88
N LEU A 75 -41.23 -4.07 -13.04
CA LEU A 75 -39.82 -3.77 -13.27
C LEU A 75 -39.61 -2.25 -13.29
N ARG A 76 -38.58 -1.77 -12.61
CA ARG A 76 -38.12 -0.37 -12.71
C ARG A 76 -36.60 -0.31 -12.80
N ILE A 77 -36.11 0.43 -13.80
CA ILE A 77 -34.69 0.70 -14.02
C ILE A 77 -34.40 2.17 -13.68
N TRP A 78 -33.24 2.45 -13.08
CA TRP A 78 -32.68 3.77 -12.85
C TRP A 78 -31.21 3.79 -13.29
N LEU A 79 -30.77 4.92 -13.85
CA LEU A 79 -29.39 5.19 -14.25
C LEU A 79 -28.95 6.58 -13.76
N GLU A 80 -27.70 6.70 -13.35
CA GLU A 80 -27.00 7.97 -13.12
C GLU A 80 -25.69 8.00 -13.93
N ASP A 81 -25.44 9.10 -14.62
CA ASP A 81 -24.12 9.46 -15.17
C ASP A 81 -23.19 9.87 -14.02
N CYS A 82 -22.10 9.12 -13.79
CA CYS A 82 -21.20 9.34 -12.67
C CYS A 82 -20.57 10.74 -12.64
N ASP A 83 -20.35 11.35 -13.81
CA ASP A 83 -19.64 12.63 -13.95
C ASP A 83 -20.63 13.79 -13.90
N SER A 84 -21.69 13.76 -14.70
CA SER A 84 -22.66 14.86 -14.80
C SER A 84 -23.71 14.84 -13.69
N LYS A 85 -23.89 13.70 -13.00
CA LYS A 85 -24.94 13.43 -11.99
C LYS A 85 -26.37 13.61 -12.52
N LYS A 86 -26.56 13.60 -13.84
CA LYS A 86 -27.89 13.43 -14.44
C LYS A 86 -28.41 12.03 -14.15
N GLN A 87 -29.69 11.95 -13.84
CA GLN A 87 -30.38 10.70 -13.53
C GLN A 87 -31.57 10.49 -14.46
N TRP A 88 -31.86 9.23 -14.76
CA TRP A 88 -33.00 8.82 -15.56
C TRP A 88 -33.63 7.55 -14.98
N SER A 89 -34.93 7.35 -15.19
CA SER A 89 -35.61 6.12 -14.76
C SER A 89 -36.77 5.76 -15.67
N THR A 90 -37.10 4.48 -15.75
CA THR A 90 -38.38 4.04 -16.30
C THR A 90 -39.52 4.37 -15.33
N SER A 91 -40.75 4.39 -15.83
CA SER A 91 -41.92 4.11 -15.00
C SER A 91 -41.88 2.66 -14.47
N GLU A 92 -42.87 2.27 -13.65
CA GLU A 92 -43.06 0.89 -13.23
C GLU A 92 -43.68 0.07 -14.37
N LEU A 93 -42.89 -0.82 -14.98
CA LEU A 93 -43.21 -1.58 -16.19
C LEU A 93 -43.69 -3.00 -15.83
N GLY A 94 -44.83 -3.43 -16.35
CA GLY A 94 -45.20 -4.85 -16.30
C GLY A 94 -44.48 -5.64 -17.37
N ILE A 95 -44.53 -6.96 -17.29
CA ILE A 95 -43.88 -7.87 -18.24
C ILE A 95 -44.33 -7.61 -19.69
N GLU A 96 -45.60 -7.24 -19.87
CA GLU A 96 -46.22 -6.84 -21.13
C GLU A 96 -45.64 -5.57 -21.79
N ALA A 97 -44.87 -4.78 -21.04
CA ALA A 97 -44.26 -3.54 -21.52
C ALA A 97 -42.81 -3.72 -22.02
N TYR A 98 -42.20 -4.90 -21.81
CA TYR A 98 -40.85 -5.22 -22.31
C TYR A 98 -40.71 -6.61 -22.96
N VAL A 99 -41.69 -7.51 -22.78
CA VAL A 99 -41.72 -8.84 -23.40
C VAL A 99 -42.80 -8.91 -24.49
N ASP A 100 -42.40 -9.37 -25.68
CA ASP A 100 -43.26 -9.65 -26.83
C ASP A 100 -42.89 -11.03 -27.45
N PRO A 101 -43.70 -11.61 -28.37
CA PRO A 101 -43.43 -12.93 -28.94
C PRO A 101 -42.09 -13.10 -29.69
N THR A 102 -41.43 -12.00 -30.06
CA THR A 102 -40.13 -11.99 -30.74
C THR A 102 -38.94 -12.04 -29.77
N ASN A 103 -39.11 -11.57 -28.52
CA ASN A 103 -38.05 -11.55 -27.50
C ASN A 103 -38.33 -12.48 -26.29
N ALA A 104 -39.55 -13.00 -26.12
CA ALA A 104 -39.93 -13.87 -25.01
C ALA A 104 -39.04 -15.13 -24.88
N ILE A 105 -38.68 -15.41 -23.62
CA ILE A 105 -38.01 -16.63 -23.16
C ILE A 105 -39.11 -17.56 -22.59
N PRO A 106 -39.18 -18.85 -23.01
CA PRO A 106 -40.14 -19.81 -22.45
C PRO A 106 -40.00 -19.96 -20.93
N ASP A 107 -41.13 -20.07 -20.25
CA ASP A 107 -41.27 -20.31 -18.80
C ASP A 107 -40.59 -19.28 -17.86
N ALA A 108 -40.02 -18.20 -18.39
CA ALA A 108 -39.33 -17.16 -17.63
C ALA A 108 -40.29 -16.18 -16.93
N THR A 109 -40.05 -15.93 -15.64
CA THR A 109 -40.75 -14.95 -14.80
C THR A 109 -40.10 -13.57 -14.90
N ALA A 110 -40.78 -12.53 -14.39
CA ALA A 110 -40.22 -11.17 -14.31
C ALA A 110 -38.92 -11.08 -13.49
N SER A 111 -38.69 -12.01 -12.54
CA SER A 111 -37.42 -12.10 -11.80
C SER A 111 -36.28 -12.67 -12.64
N ASP A 112 -36.56 -13.62 -13.55
CA ASP A 112 -35.56 -14.21 -14.43
C ASP A 112 -35.08 -13.17 -15.47
N TYR A 113 -36.00 -12.39 -16.05
CA TYR A 113 -35.64 -11.26 -16.91
C TYR A 113 -34.79 -10.23 -16.17
N LEU A 114 -35.12 -9.90 -14.90
CA LEU A 114 -34.36 -8.96 -14.07
C LEU A 114 -32.91 -9.43 -13.83
N GLU A 115 -32.69 -10.72 -13.55
CA GLU A 115 -31.34 -11.28 -13.39
C GLU A 115 -30.57 -11.29 -14.74
N CYS A 116 -31.23 -11.64 -15.86
CA CYS A 116 -30.60 -11.51 -17.18
C CYS A 116 -30.19 -10.07 -17.51
N PHE A 117 -31.00 -9.07 -17.15
CA PHE A 117 -30.66 -7.66 -17.37
C PHE A 117 -29.51 -7.22 -16.48
N ARG A 118 -29.47 -7.65 -15.22
CA ARG A 118 -28.36 -7.43 -14.27
C ARG A 118 -27.05 -8.04 -14.78
N GLU A 119 -27.08 -9.27 -15.30
CA GLU A 119 -25.91 -9.96 -15.87
C GLU A 119 -25.34 -9.20 -17.08
N VAL A 120 -26.20 -8.77 -18.02
CA VAL A 120 -25.78 -7.96 -19.18
C VAL A 120 -25.23 -6.58 -18.74
N MET A 121 -25.78 -5.98 -17.70
CA MET A 121 -25.33 -4.67 -17.20
C MET A 121 -24.00 -4.75 -16.44
N ASN A 122 -23.70 -5.87 -15.78
CA ASN A 122 -22.42 -6.10 -15.09
C ASN A 122 -21.29 -6.56 -16.02
N SER A 123 -21.59 -7.42 -17.01
CA SER A 123 -20.60 -7.91 -17.99
C SER A 123 -20.16 -6.85 -19.02
N ALA A 124 -20.73 -5.65 -18.95
CA ALA A 124 -20.42 -4.49 -19.78
C ALA A 124 -18.99 -3.96 -19.54
N GLY A 125 -18.02 -4.60 -20.20
CA GLY A 125 -16.59 -4.24 -20.15
C GLY A 125 -15.63 -5.44 -20.26
N GLU A 126 -16.11 -6.66 -19.99
CA GLU A 126 -15.24 -7.84 -19.82
C GLU A 126 -14.88 -8.57 -21.13
N GLY A 127 -15.40 -8.14 -22.28
CA GLY A 127 -15.28 -8.86 -23.56
C GLY A 127 -14.83 -8.01 -24.75
N VAL A 128 -13.82 -8.48 -25.48
CA VAL A 128 -13.39 -7.91 -26.77
C VAL A 128 -14.36 -8.32 -27.88
N GLY A 129 -15.55 -7.72 -27.90
CA GLY A 129 -16.53 -7.95 -28.96
C GLY A 129 -17.97 -7.66 -28.55
N LYS A 130 -18.40 -6.41 -28.74
CA LYS A 130 -19.78 -5.91 -28.61
C LYS A 130 -20.33 -5.90 -27.18
N ILE A 131 -20.45 -4.68 -26.62
CA ILE A 131 -21.22 -4.44 -25.39
C ILE A 131 -22.68 -4.83 -25.67
N ALA A 132 -23.26 -5.66 -24.79
CA ALA A 132 -24.59 -6.22 -24.97
C ALA A 132 -25.72 -5.26 -24.55
N SER A 133 -25.39 -4.11 -23.97
CA SER A 133 -26.30 -2.99 -23.73
C SER A 133 -25.87 -1.73 -24.49
N THR A 134 -26.83 -0.86 -24.82
CA THR A 134 -26.54 0.49 -25.34
C THR A 134 -27.46 1.52 -24.70
N PHE A 135 -26.97 2.74 -24.50
CA PHE A 135 -27.75 3.85 -23.96
C PHE A 135 -27.65 5.05 -24.90
N SER A 136 -28.79 5.48 -25.46
CA SER A 136 -28.83 6.47 -26.53
C SER A 136 -29.94 7.50 -26.33
N ARG A 137 -29.73 8.72 -26.82
CA ARG A 137 -30.68 9.84 -26.67
C ARG A 137 -31.77 9.74 -27.75
N VAL A 138 -33.04 9.73 -27.35
CA VAL A 138 -34.17 9.63 -28.31
C VAL A 138 -34.66 11.01 -28.72
N LYS A 139 -35.06 11.83 -27.73
CA LYS A 139 -35.64 13.16 -27.94
C LYS A 139 -35.61 13.94 -26.63
N GLY A 140 -35.22 15.22 -26.67
CA GLY A 140 -35.03 15.99 -25.42
C GLY A 140 -34.02 15.28 -24.51
N ASP A 141 -34.27 15.26 -23.20
CA ASP A 141 -33.45 14.50 -22.25
C ASP A 141 -34.03 13.10 -21.93
N THR A 142 -34.91 12.57 -22.79
CA THR A 142 -35.39 11.18 -22.76
C THR A 142 -34.41 10.26 -23.52
N PHE A 143 -34.04 9.15 -22.89
CA PHE A 143 -33.08 8.17 -23.42
C PHE A 143 -33.72 6.79 -23.61
N ARG A 144 -33.08 5.95 -24.44
CA ARG A 144 -33.40 4.54 -24.63
C ARG A 144 -32.22 3.70 -24.14
N LEU A 145 -32.50 2.80 -23.21
CA LEU A 145 -31.62 1.69 -22.85
C LEU A 145 -32.05 0.48 -23.67
N GLU A 146 -31.16 -0.05 -24.51
CA GLU A 146 -31.36 -1.33 -25.18
C GLU A 146 -30.48 -2.40 -24.52
N ILE A 147 -31.03 -3.59 -24.29
CA ILE A 147 -30.35 -4.74 -23.69
C ILE A 147 -30.56 -5.95 -24.61
N ALA A 148 -29.47 -6.60 -25.00
CA ALA A 148 -29.45 -7.75 -25.90
C ALA A 148 -29.02 -9.01 -25.13
N VAL A 149 -29.98 -9.74 -24.57
CA VAL A 149 -29.71 -11.02 -23.87
C VAL A 149 -29.44 -12.09 -24.92
N ALA A 150 -28.40 -12.91 -24.71
CA ALA A 150 -28.09 -14.05 -25.58
C ALA A 150 -28.33 -15.37 -24.82
N ILE A 151 -29.12 -16.28 -25.40
CA ILE A 151 -29.36 -17.63 -24.84
C ILE A 151 -29.01 -18.70 -25.87
N GLN A 152 -28.75 -19.92 -25.40
CA GLN A 152 -28.51 -21.08 -26.26
C GLN A 152 -29.67 -22.08 -26.17
N VAL A 153 -30.41 -22.25 -27.27
CA VAL A 153 -31.55 -23.18 -27.38
C VAL A 153 -31.22 -24.23 -28.44
N LEU A 154 -31.26 -25.52 -28.07
CA LEU A 154 -30.95 -26.64 -28.97
C LEU A 154 -29.61 -26.44 -29.74
N ARG A 155 -28.58 -26.00 -29.02
CA ARG A 155 -27.23 -25.61 -29.50
C ARG A 155 -27.17 -24.38 -30.42
N LYS A 156 -28.29 -23.78 -30.83
CA LYS A 156 -28.32 -22.51 -31.57
C LYS A 156 -28.29 -21.33 -30.59
N SER A 157 -27.54 -20.27 -30.91
CA SER A 157 -27.65 -19.00 -30.19
C SER A 157 -28.85 -18.21 -30.70
N ARG A 158 -29.62 -17.61 -29.79
CA ARG A 158 -30.65 -16.60 -30.07
C ARG A 158 -30.33 -15.36 -29.24
N VAL A 159 -30.46 -14.18 -29.85
CA VAL A 159 -30.34 -12.90 -29.15
C VAL A 159 -31.72 -12.26 -29.11
N MET A 160 -32.15 -11.84 -27.93
CA MET A 160 -33.43 -11.20 -27.66
C MET A 160 -33.14 -9.75 -27.28
N SER A 161 -33.79 -8.81 -27.98
CA SER A 161 -33.62 -7.38 -27.70
C SER A 161 -34.77 -6.88 -26.82
N TYR A 162 -34.42 -6.13 -25.79
CA TYR A 162 -35.32 -5.44 -24.88
C TYR A 162 -34.97 -3.96 -24.92
N ALA A 163 -35.97 -3.08 -24.90
CA ALA A 163 -35.72 -1.66 -25.02
C ALA A 163 -36.62 -0.83 -24.12
N PHE A 164 -35.99 -0.07 -23.23
CA PHE A 164 -36.62 0.68 -22.17
C PHE A 164 -36.47 2.17 -22.47
N VAL A 165 -37.56 2.92 -22.34
CA VAL A 165 -37.53 4.40 -22.41
C VAL A 165 -37.38 4.92 -20.99
N LEU A 166 -36.34 5.72 -20.75
CA LEU A 166 -36.07 6.33 -19.45
C LEU A 166 -36.27 7.85 -19.53
N GLU A 167 -37.06 8.37 -18.62
CA GLU A 167 -37.35 9.80 -18.48
C GLU A 167 -36.36 10.46 -17.49
N PRO A 168 -35.98 11.73 -17.72
CA PRO A 168 -35.02 12.42 -16.85
C PRO A 168 -35.63 12.74 -15.49
N ILE A 169 -34.88 12.45 -14.43
CA ILE A 169 -35.20 12.87 -13.07
C ILE A 169 -34.65 14.28 -12.85
N SER A 170 -35.48 15.16 -12.27
CA SER A 170 -35.03 16.47 -11.80
C SER A 170 -34.25 16.29 -10.50
N VAL A 171 -32.91 16.33 -10.58
CA VAL A 171 -32.00 16.29 -9.43
C VAL A 171 -31.69 17.72 -8.98
N GLU A 172 -31.75 18.01 -7.68
CA GLU A 172 -31.41 19.37 -7.22
C GLU A 172 -29.90 19.61 -7.24
N ARG A 173 -29.51 20.88 -7.39
CA ARG A 173 -28.09 21.27 -7.38
C ARG A 173 -27.41 20.94 -6.04
N ILE A 174 -28.17 20.87 -4.95
CA ILE A 174 -27.66 20.46 -3.63
C ILE A 174 -27.29 18.97 -3.66
N ASP A 175 -28.18 18.09 -4.10
CA ASP A 175 -27.94 16.64 -4.21
C ASP A 175 -26.73 16.31 -5.10
N VAL A 176 -26.59 17.02 -6.23
CA VAL A 176 -25.44 16.88 -7.15
C VAL A 176 -24.12 17.22 -6.45
N LEU A 177 -24.09 18.31 -5.65
CA LEU A 177 -22.91 18.71 -4.90
C LEU A 177 -22.62 17.75 -3.74
N GLU A 178 -23.65 17.29 -3.04
CA GLU A 178 -23.54 16.35 -1.93
C GLU A 178 -23.05 14.97 -2.42
N SER A 179 -23.54 14.48 -3.57
CA SER A 179 -23.01 13.25 -4.18
C SER A 179 -21.55 13.41 -4.55
N ARG A 180 -21.17 14.51 -5.23
CA ARG A 180 -19.76 14.75 -5.59
C ARG A 180 -18.86 14.87 -4.37
N MET A 181 -19.34 15.45 -3.26
CA MET A 181 -18.61 15.50 -2.00
C MET A 181 -18.38 14.11 -1.39
N ARG A 182 -19.40 13.23 -1.42
CA ARG A 182 -19.25 11.83 -1.01
C ARG A 182 -18.26 11.07 -1.88
N ASP A 183 -18.37 11.22 -3.21
CA ASP A 183 -17.51 10.55 -4.19
C ASP A 183 -16.04 10.99 -4.01
N MET A 184 -15.79 12.30 -3.83
CA MET A 184 -14.46 12.85 -3.53
C MET A 184 -13.90 12.37 -2.20
N GLN A 185 -14.72 12.28 -1.15
CA GLN A 185 -14.29 11.76 0.16
C GLN A 185 -13.85 10.29 0.05
N GLY A 186 -14.61 9.46 -0.66
CA GLY A 186 -14.25 8.05 -0.88
C GLY A 186 -12.93 7.86 -1.62
N GLU A 187 -12.66 8.63 -2.67
CA GLU A 187 -11.36 8.60 -3.35
C GLU A 187 -10.23 9.17 -2.48
N MET A 188 -10.48 10.18 -1.63
CA MET A 188 -9.48 10.65 -0.66
C MET A 188 -9.12 9.59 0.38
N ASP A 189 -10.10 8.87 0.92
CA ASP A 189 -9.87 7.81 1.93
C ASP A 189 -9.13 6.61 1.33
N LYS A 190 -9.45 6.25 0.08
CA LYS A 190 -8.71 5.26 -0.72
C LYS A 190 -7.26 5.67 -0.98
N LEU A 191 -7.03 6.90 -1.47
CA LEU A 191 -5.69 7.43 -1.72
C LEU A 191 -4.86 7.51 -0.42
N ARG A 192 -5.51 7.81 0.71
CA ARG A 192 -4.88 7.76 2.03
C ARG A 192 -4.46 6.34 2.40
N LEU A 193 -5.35 5.36 2.27
CA LEU A 193 -5.05 3.95 2.56
C LEU A 193 -3.90 3.42 1.69
N GLU A 194 -3.86 3.80 0.41
CA GLU A 194 -2.72 3.52 -0.47
C GLU A 194 -1.42 4.18 0.01
N GLY A 195 -1.49 5.44 0.45
CA GLY A 195 -0.34 6.18 0.99
C GLY A 195 0.21 5.58 2.28
N ASP A 196 -0.67 5.25 3.23
CA ASP A 196 -0.32 4.61 4.50
C ASP A 196 0.28 3.22 4.25
N THR A 197 -0.26 2.46 3.28
CA THR A 197 0.29 1.15 2.85
C THR A 197 1.69 1.29 2.25
N LYS A 198 1.89 2.21 1.29
CA LYS A 198 3.20 2.46 0.65
C LYS A 198 4.24 2.95 1.68
N SER A 199 3.82 3.79 2.64
CA SER A 199 4.64 4.25 3.77
C SER A 199 5.08 3.09 4.66
N ALA A 200 4.18 2.15 5.00
CA ALA A 200 4.52 0.97 5.78
C ALA A 200 5.53 0.06 5.07
N THR A 201 5.37 -0.19 3.76
CA THR A 201 6.35 -0.95 2.95
C THR A 201 7.72 -0.29 3.00
N LEU A 202 7.82 1.00 2.66
CA LEU A 202 9.08 1.75 2.67
C LEU A 202 9.76 1.77 4.05
N GLN A 203 8.99 1.88 5.14
CA GLN A 203 9.54 1.79 6.50
C GLN A 203 10.12 0.40 6.79
N THR A 204 9.50 -0.68 6.30
CA THR A 204 10.07 -2.03 6.44
C THR A 204 11.31 -2.26 5.57
N GLU A 205 11.37 -1.66 4.38
CA GLU A 205 12.55 -1.73 3.50
C GLU A 205 13.73 -0.97 4.11
N ILE A 206 13.54 0.28 4.52
CA ILE A 206 14.56 1.09 5.20
C ILE A 206 15.10 0.38 6.46
N ARG A 207 14.23 -0.23 7.26
CA ARG A 207 14.65 -1.01 8.45
C ARG A 207 15.48 -2.25 8.09
N ASN A 208 15.25 -2.86 6.93
CA ASN A 208 16.01 -4.01 6.44
C ASN A 208 17.36 -3.60 5.82
N GLU A 209 17.51 -2.34 5.38
CA GLU A 209 18.75 -1.80 4.82
C GLU A 209 19.67 -1.14 5.87
N GLN A 210 19.12 -0.60 6.97
CA GLN A 210 19.88 0.07 8.03
C GLN A 210 20.74 -0.86 8.92
N GLU A 211 20.94 -2.14 8.56
CA GLU A 211 21.73 -3.12 9.32
C GLU A 211 23.26 -2.93 9.16
N THR A 212 23.76 -1.69 9.28
CA THR A 212 25.20 -1.39 9.39
C THR A 212 25.71 -1.74 10.78
N VAL A 213 25.84 -3.03 11.04
CA VAL A 213 26.24 -3.59 12.34
C VAL A 213 27.74 -3.91 12.33
N VAL A 214 28.40 -3.71 13.48
CA VAL A 214 29.75 -4.24 13.74
C VAL A 214 29.65 -5.76 13.73
N PHE A 215 30.05 -6.37 12.61
CA PHE A 215 29.87 -7.78 12.34
C PHE A 215 30.75 -8.67 13.24
N ALA A 216 31.99 -8.25 13.49
CA ALA A 216 32.87 -8.91 14.45
C ALA A 216 34.02 -7.97 14.88
N GLN A 217 34.57 -8.21 16.06
CA GLN A 217 35.79 -7.55 16.55
C GLN A 217 36.63 -8.57 17.32
N SER A 218 37.96 -8.47 17.22
CA SER A 218 38.89 -9.23 18.06
C SER A 218 40.19 -8.46 18.32
N VAL A 219 40.93 -8.94 19.32
CA VAL A 219 42.24 -8.45 19.75
C VAL A 219 43.26 -9.57 19.57
N GLY A 220 44.45 -9.26 19.08
CA GLY A 220 45.56 -10.19 18.88
C GLY A 220 46.83 -9.70 19.59
N THR A 221 47.43 -10.58 20.40
CA THR A 221 48.63 -10.30 21.21
C THR A 221 49.82 -11.18 20.84
N SER A 222 49.68 -12.05 19.84
CA SER A 222 50.73 -12.99 19.40
C SER A 222 50.65 -13.24 17.89
N ARG A 223 51.66 -13.93 17.34
CA ARG A 223 51.73 -14.30 15.92
C ARG A 223 52.10 -15.77 15.72
N VAL A 224 51.85 -16.30 14.52
CA VAL A 224 52.23 -17.65 14.04
C VAL A 224 52.97 -17.46 12.71
N GLY A 225 54.30 -17.57 12.75
CA GLY A 225 55.12 -16.94 11.73
C GLY A 225 54.75 -15.46 11.64
N ASP A 226 54.49 -14.96 10.44
CA ASP A 226 54.11 -13.56 10.25
C ASP A 226 52.60 -13.29 10.42
N ILE A 227 51.75 -14.30 10.66
CA ILE A 227 50.29 -14.09 10.77
C ILE A 227 49.91 -13.73 12.21
N ILE A 228 49.20 -12.62 12.42
CA ILE A 228 48.66 -12.25 13.75
C ILE A 228 47.59 -13.26 14.16
N ARG A 229 47.72 -13.83 15.38
CA ARG A 229 46.68 -14.64 15.99
C ARG A 229 45.68 -13.74 16.71
N TRP A 230 44.41 -13.89 16.36
CA TRP A 230 43.28 -13.21 16.98
C TRP A 230 42.71 -14.04 18.11
N ASN A 231 42.27 -13.39 19.19
CA ASN A 231 41.59 -14.08 20.29
C ASN A 231 40.23 -14.60 19.80
N SER A 232 40.03 -15.91 19.92
CA SER A 232 38.75 -16.57 19.69
C SER A 232 38.05 -16.86 21.01
N SER A 233 36.73 -16.66 21.05
CA SER A 233 35.87 -16.99 22.19
C SER A 233 35.08 -18.29 22.01
N SER A 234 35.09 -18.90 20.81
CA SER A 234 34.43 -20.19 20.54
C SER A 234 35.01 -20.90 19.31
N PRO A 235 34.86 -22.24 19.19
CA PRO A 235 35.24 -22.98 17.96
C PRO A 235 34.47 -22.56 16.70
N THR A 236 33.30 -21.94 16.88
CA THR A 236 32.42 -21.43 15.80
C THR A 236 32.65 -19.96 15.49
N SER A 237 33.66 -19.33 16.10
CA SER A 237 34.04 -17.94 15.88
C SER A 237 34.45 -17.64 14.44
N VAL A 238 34.20 -16.39 14.03
CA VAL A 238 34.75 -15.77 12.82
C VAL A 238 36.29 -15.79 12.84
N PHE A 239 36.90 -15.72 14.02
CA PHE A 239 38.34 -15.77 14.23
C PHE A 239 38.80 -17.19 14.59
N GLY A 240 39.76 -17.72 13.85
CA GLY A 240 40.43 -19.00 14.12
C GLY A 240 41.73 -18.85 14.90
N ASP A 241 42.08 -19.91 15.63
CA ASP A 241 43.30 -19.98 16.46
C ASP A 241 44.61 -20.03 15.63
N ASP A 242 44.46 -20.24 14.31
CA ASP A 242 45.47 -20.13 13.26
C ASP A 242 45.68 -18.69 12.75
N GLY A 243 44.86 -17.73 13.22
CA GLY A 243 44.85 -16.35 12.73
C GLY A 243 44.01 -16.13 11.47
N SER A 244 43.34 -17.16 10.94
CA SER A 244 42.38 -17.00 9.84
C SER A 244 41.10 -16.32 10.32
N ILE A 245 40.53 -15.47 9.48
CA ILE A 245 39.27 -14.79 9.73
C ILE A 245 38.29 -15.27 8.66
N ARG A 246 37.44 -16.23 9.02
CA ARG A 246 36.54 -16.94 8.10
C ARG A 246 35.22 -16.19 8.00
N MET A 247 34.87 -15.76 6.79
CA MET A 247 33.70 -14.92 6.55
C MET A 247 32.45 -15.77 6.18
N PRO A 248 31.45 -15.90 7.07
CA PRO A 248 30.29 -16.76 6.84
C PRO A 248 29.21 -16.10 5.96
N LEU A 249 29.19 -14.76 5.91
CA LEU A 249 28.23 -13.98 5.13
C LEU A 249 28.95 -13.23 4.00
N PRO A 250 28.47 -13.30 2.76
CA PRO A 250 28.93 -12.42 1.69
C PRO A 250 28.39 -10.99 1.89
N GLY A 251 29.05 -10.01 1.30
CA GLY A 251 28.60 -8.62 1.25
C GLY A 251 29.73 -7.61 1.08
N LEU A 252 29.39 -6.33 1.24
CA LEU A 252 30.37 -5.24 1.31
C LEU A 252 30.82 -5.04 2.76
N TYR A 253 32.13 -5.03 3.01
CA TYR A 253 32.70 -4.90 4.35
C TYR A 253 33.71 -3.76 4.43
N GLN A 254 33.62 -2.95 5.48
CA GLN A 254 34.73 -2.12 5.94
C GLN A 254 35.54 -2.91 6.96
N ILE A 255 36.85 -2.99 6.73
CA ILE A 255 37.81 -3.68 7.59
C ILE A 255 38.71 -2.60 8.19
N LEU A 256 38.81 -2.54 9.51
CA LEU A 256 39.72 -1.66 10.24
C LEU A 256 40.64 -2.50 11.11
N THR A 257 41.95 -2.37 10.95
CA THR A 257 42.97 -3.08 11.74
C THR A 257 43.98 -2.09 12.30
N VAL A 258 44.38 -2.26 13.56
CA VAL A 258 45.51 -1.55 14.18
C VAL A 258 46.49 -2.59 14.69
N VAL A 259 47.70 -2.59 14.14
CA VAL A 259 48.78 -3.52 14.51
C VAL A 259 49.80 -2.78 15.39
N ASN A 260 50.07 -3.33 16.57
CA ASN A 260 51.01 -2.78 17.55
C ASN A 260 52.28 -3.64 17.61
N HIS A 261 53.35 -3.16 16.99
CA HIS A 261 54.56 -3.93 16.67
C HIS A 261 55.86 -3.19 17.04
N GLN A 262 56.99 -3.88 16.99
CA GLN A 262 58.32 -3.29 17.19
C GLN A 262 59.02 -3.01 15.86
N ALA A 263 59.26 -1.73 15.55
CA ALA A 263 59.95 -1.32 14.33
C ALA A 263 61.49 -1.40 14.45
N ASN A 264 62.00 -2.61 14.64
CA ASN A 264 63.43 -2.91 14.83
C ASN A 264 64.22 -3.17 13.53
N ARG A 265 63.56 -3.23 12.38
CA ARG A 265 64.13 -3.47 11.04
C ARG A 265 63.82 -2.32 10.05
N PRO A 266 64.53 -2.24 8.90
CA PRO A 266 64.12 -1.39 7.78
C PRO A 266 62.66 -1.61 7.39
N ALA A 267 62.06 -0.65 6.68
CA ALA A 267 60.61 -0.60 6.46
C ALA A 267 60.03 -1.92 5.89
N GLU A 268 59.28 -2.65 6.73
CA GLU A 268 58.66 -3.92 6.41
C GLU A 268 57.15 -3.75 6.16
N ALA A 269 56.59 -4.52 5.24
CA ALA A 269 55.19 -4.41 4.86
C ALA A 269 54.27 -5.20 5.80
N ILE A 270 53.39 -4.48 6.52
CA ILE A 270 52.25 -5.07 7.22
C ILE A 270 51.10 -5.15 6.20
N GLN A 271 50.48 -6.32 6.08
CA GLN A 271 49.57 -6.64 4.98
C GLN A 271 48.23 -7.20 5.47
N LEU A 272 47.13 -6.72 4.90
CA LEU A 272 45.83 -7.38 4.96
C LEU A 272 45.65 -8.22 3.69
N MET A 273 45.34 -9.50 3.87
CA MET A 273 45.20 -10.48 2.80
C MET A 273 43.75 -10.97 2.69
N LYS A 274 43.27 -11.19 1.46
CA LYS A 274 42.06 -11.95 1.11
C LYS A 274 42.50 -13.23 0.40
N GLY A 275 42.50 -14.36 1.10
CA GLY A 275 43.15 -15.59 0.64
C GLY A 275 44.63 -15.35 0.34
N SER A 276 45.05 -15.57 -0.90
CA SER A 276 46.40 -15.28 -1.38
C SER A 276 46.62 -13.84 -1.87
N ALA A 277 45.55 -13.07 -2.14
CA ALA A 277 45.64 -11.71 -2.65
C ALA A 277 45.88 -10.70 -1.52
N CYS A 278 46.82 -9.78 -1.70
CA CYS A 278 46.96 -8.64 -0.78
C CYS A 278 45.94 -7.56 -1.15
N ILE A 279 45.14 -7.12 -0.17
CA ILE A 279 44.06 -6.13 -0.38
C ILE A 279 44.33 -4.78 0.28
N GLN A 280 45.27 -4.70 1.23
CA GLN A 280 45.80 -3.44 1.76
C GLN A 280 47.22 -3.65 2.31
N VAL A 281 48.11 -2.67 2.10
CA VAL A 281 49.47 -2.64 2.66
C VAL A 281 49.68 -1.36 3.45
N ALA A 282 50.41 -1.45 4.56
CA ALA A 282 51.00 -0.32 5.25
C ALA A 282 52.44 -0.68 5.67
N CYS A 283 53.41 0.16 5.32
CA CYS A 283 54.79 -0.05 5.71
C CYS A 283 55.03 0.41 7.15
N SER A 284 55.76 -0.38 7.94
CA SER A 284 56.35 0.12 9.17
C SER A 284 57.43 1.16 8.84
N GLY A 285 57.46 2.28 9.55
CA GLY A 285 58.62 3.18 9.52
C GLY A 285 59.70 2.64 10.47
N TYR A 286 60.97 2.67 10.07
CA TYR A 286 62.06 2.27 10.98
C TYR A 286 62.15 3.25 12.15
N ALA A 287 61.92 2.76 13.37
CA ALA A 287 61.90 3.56 14.60
C ALA A 287 62.95 3.08 15.62
N GLN A 288 64.08 2.51 15.16
CA GLN A 288 65.17 2.03 16.02
C GLN A 288 64.75 1.03 17.11
N GLY A 289 63.71 0.24 16.86
CA GLY A 289 63.17 -0.73 17.83
C GLY A 289 62.19 -0.15 18.85
N ASN A 290 61.75 1.11 18.69
CA ASN A 290 60.61 1.62 19.44
C ASN A 290 59.31 0.90 19.07
N LEU A 291 58.33 0.96 19.99
CA LEU A 291 56.98 0.44 19.77
C LEU A 291 56.24 1.34 18.78
N CYS A 292 55.49 0.77 17.84
CA CYS A 292 54.77 1.49 16.80
C CYS A 292 53.37 0.92 16.59
N SER A 293 52.42 1.81 16.29
CA SER A 293 51.07 1.47 15.84
C SER A 293 50.97 1.71 14.35
N THR A 294 50.39 0.77 13.60
CA THR A 294 50.19 0.90 12.16
C THR A 294 48.78 0.45 11.79
N SER A 295 48.04 1.33 11.15
CA SER A 295 46.63 1.12 10.82
C SER A 295 46.43 0.71 9.36
N LEU A 296 45.61 -0.31 9.13
CA LEU A 296 45.11 -0.74 7.82
C LEU A 296 43.61 -0.49 7.79
N MET A 297 43.11 0.15 6.74
CA MET A 297 41.67 0.31 6.51
C MET A 297 41.36 0.15 5.04
N CYS A 298 40.34 -0.64 4.71
CA CYS A 298 39.83 -0.79 3.36
C CYS A 298 38.32 -1.11 3.38
N VAL A 299 37.64 -0.78 2.28
CA VAL A 299 36.31 -1.32 1.96
C VAL A 299 36.47 -2.33 0.83
N THR A 300 35.94 -3.54 0.98
CA THR A 300 36.08 -4.61 -0.02
C THR A 300 34.85 -5.52 -0.07
N ARG A 301 34.68 -6.21 -1.20
CA ARG A 301 33.64 -7.24 -1.36
C ARG A 301 34.16 -8.58 -0.83
N ILE A 302 33.35 -9.19 0.03
CA ILE A 302 33.57 -10.49 0.63
C ILE A 302 32.51 -11.45 0.09
N ASP A 303 32.95 -12.63 -0.30
CA ASP A 303 32.15 -13.70 -0.85
C ASP A 303 32.09 -14.86 0.17
N LYS A 304 31.18 -15.82 -0.04
CA LYS A 304 30.93 -16.85 0.97
C LYS A 304 32.14 -17.78 1.14
N ASN A 305 32.58 -17.98 2.39
CA ASN A 305 33.76 -18.76 2.79
C ASN A 305 35.11 -18.10 2.48
N ASP A 306 35.14 -16.81 2.10
CA ASP A 306 36.39 -16.05 2.04
C ASP A 306 37.12 -16.05 3.39
N GLN A 307 38.45 -15.95 3.32
CA GLN A 307 39.29 -15.87 4.50
C GLN A 307 40.19 -14.64 4.44
N LEU A 308 40.21 -13.88 5.53
CA LEU A 308 41.16 -12.77 5.72
C LEU A 308 42.29 -13.21 6.65
N THR A 309 43.50 -12.71 6.43
CA THR A 309 44.61 -12.79 7.39
C THR A 309 45.35 -11.45 7.45
N VAL A 310 45.97 -11.15 8.59
CA VAL A 310 46.83 -9.96 8.74
C VAL A 310 48.25 -10.44 8.99
N LYS A 311 49.18 -9.98 8.15
CA LYS A 311 50.60 -10.30 8.23
C LYS A 311 51.38 -9.14 8.85
N CYS A 312 52.18 -9.46 9.85
CA CYS A 312 53.11 -8.59 10.56
C CYS A 312 54.45 -9.34 10.69
N PRO A 313 55.48 -9.00 9.88
CA PRO A 313 56.79 -9.65 9.92
C PRO A 313 57.66 -9.19 11.12
N THR A 314 57.35 -8.02 11.69
CA THR A 314 57.88 -7.51 12.96
C THR A 314 57.16 -8.16 14.16
N GLU A 315 57.79 -8.15 15.33
CA GLU A 315 57.17 -8.70 16.55
C GLU A 315 55.98 -7.87 17.01
N VAL A 316 54.90 -8.54 17.41
CA VAL A 316 53.71 -7.95 18.04
C VAL A 316 54.01 -7.74 19.52
N VAL A 317 53.90 -6.50 19.99
CA VAL A 317 54.37 -6.08 21.34
C VAL A 317 53.27 -5.56 22.26
N SER A 318 52.05 -5.43 21.75
CA SER A 318 50.87 -5.08 22.52
C SER A 318 49.60 -5.57 21.79
N SER A 319 48.45 -5.43 22.45
CA SER A 319 47.13 -5.71 21.90
C SER A 319 46.91 -4.99 20.57
N SER A 320 47.02 -5.72 19.47
CA SER A 320 46.57 -5.32 18.14
C SER A 320 45.06 -5.58 18.04
N ALA A 321 44.32 -4.84 17.23
CA ALA A 321 42.86 -4.97 17.13
C ALA A 321 42.39 -5.03 15.68
N ILE A 322 41.33 -5.78 15.42
CA ILE A 322 40.62 -5.79 14.13
C ILE A 322 39.11 -5.69 14.34
N THR A 323 38.46 -4.85 13.53
CA THR A 323 37.01 -4.63 13.51
C THR A 323 36.49 -4.80 12.09
N LEU A 324 35.43 -5.58 11.95
CA LEU A 324 34.73 -5.84 10.69
C LEU A 324 33.35 -5.20 10.78
N ILE A 325 33.02 -4.30 9.87
CA ILE A 325 31.70 -3.66 9.77
C ILE A 325 31.09 -4.09 8.44
N ARG A 326 29.87 -4.64 8.47
CA ARG A 326 29.15 -4.99 7.24
C ARG A 326 28.36 -3.75 6.78
N LEU A 327 28.59 -3.32 5.55
CA LEU A 327 27.94 -2.15 4.95
C LEU A 327 26.75 -2.53 4.05
N GLY A 328 26.67 -3.79 3.60
CA GLY A 328 25.62 -4.25 2.69
C GLY A 328 25.75 -5.72 2.30
N ARG A 329 24.85 -6.17 1.41
CA ARG A 329 24.81 -7.52 0.82
C ARG A 329 25.56 -7.61 -0.52
#